data_AF-A0A7S3BQD9-F1
#
_entry.id   AF-A0A7S3BQD9-F1
#
_cell.length_a   1.000
_cell.length_b   1.000
_cell.length_c   1.000
_cell.angle_alpha   90.00
_cell.angle_beta   90.00
_cell.angle_gamma   90.00
#
_symmetry.space_group_name_H-M   'P 1'
#
loop_
_entity.id
_entity.type
_entity.pdbx_description
1 polymer ?
#
loop_
_entity_poly.entity_id
_entity_poly.type
_entity_poly.pdbx_seq_one_letter_code
_entity_poly.pdbx_strand_id
1 'polypeptide(L)'
;VAECERRAEKEKESIKAKYKKEQKERKRLYNELADYKGNIRVYARVRPQNAREKKLNSPTCTSFPEEDTLLLRYPDRAGTSHREKTFEFDKVYRPESTQANVFADTSPVIETVLDGYNVCCFAYGQTGSGK
;
A
#
# COMPACT_ATOMS: atom_id res chain seq x y z
N VAL A 1 39.63 -25.42 25.23
CA VAL A 1 39.43 -24.26 24.32
C VAL A 1 39.14 -24.72 22.89
N ALA A 2 40.05 -25.46 22.24
CA ALA A 2 39.87 -25.93 20.85
C ALA A 2 38.62 -26.80 20.58
N GLU A 3 38.19 -27.67 21.52
CA GLU A 3 36.94 -28.45 21.34
C GLU A 3 35.67 -27.61 21.46
N CYS A 4 35.66 -26.62 22.36
CA CYS A 4 34.57 -25.64 22.45
C CYS A 4 34.46 -24.82 21.17
N GLU A 5 35.58 -24.41 20.59
CA GLU A 5 35.61 -23.66 19.33
C GLU A 5 35.06 -24.49 18.17
N ARG A 6 35.48 -25.76 18.03
CA ARG A 6 34.94 -26.66 16.99
C ARG A 6 33.44 -26.92 17.14
N ARG A 7 32.94 -27.03 18.38
CA ARG A 7 31.51 -27.20 18.64
C ARG A 7 30.73 -25.94 18.25
N ALA A 8 31.24 -24.77 18.61
CA ALA A 8 30.64 -23.49 18.24
C ALA A 8 30.63 -23.27 16.71
N GLU A 9 31.67 -23.69 15.98
CA GLU A 9 31.70 -23.61 14.51
C GLU A 9 30.65 -24.52 13.86
N LYS A 10 30.53 -25.77 14.31
CA LYS A 10 29.49 -26.69 13.82
C LYS A 10 28.08 -26.18 14.09
N GLU A 11 27.85 -25.63 15.29
CA GLU A 11 26.56 -25.00 15.63
C GLU A 11 26.28 -23.78 14.75
N LYS A 12 27.28 -22.92 14.51
CA LYS A 12 27.17 -21.77 13.61
C LYS A 12 26.85 -22.18 12.18
N GLU A 13 27.47 -23.23 11.66
CA GLU A 13 27.15 -23.77 10.33
C GLU A 13 25.74 -24.34 10.25
N SER A 14 25.32 -25.10 11.27
CA SER A 14 23.96 -25.63 11.37
C SER A 14 22.92 -24.51 11.38
N ILE A 15 23.14 -23.46 12.18
CA ILE A 15 22.27 -22.29 12.25
C ILE A 15 22.23 -21.56 10.90
N LYS A 16 23.38 -21.34 10.25
CA LYS A 16 23.43 -20.72 8.92
C LYS A 16 22.67 -21.53 7.87
N ALA A 17 22.76 -22.87 7.89
CA ALA A 17 22.05 -23.73 6.96
C ALA A 17 20.54 -23.67 7.18
N LYS A 18 20.08 -23.72 8.44
CA LYS A 18 18.66 -23.54 8.81
C LYS A 18 18.14 -22.17 8.37
N TYR A 19 18.89 -21.10 8.67
CA TYR A 19 18.55 -19.74 8.26
C TYR A 19 18.40 -19.61 6.74
N LYS A 20 19.33 -20.18 5.95
CA LYS A 20 19.21 -20.18 4.48
C LYS A 20 17.96 -20.91 3.99
N LYS A 21 17.61 -22.04 4.60
CA LYS A 21 16.41 -22.81 4.26
C LYS A 21 15.14 -22.00 4.55
N GLU A 22 15.08 -21.39 5.73
CA GLU A 22 13.96 -20.56 6.17
C GLU A 22 13.79 -19.31 5.30
N GLN A 23 14.89 -18.64 4.94
CA GLN A 23 14.86 -17.49 4.02
C GLN A 23 14.31 -17.86 2.64
N LYS A 24 14.67 -19.04 2.12
CA LYS A 24 14.13 -19.53 0.84
C LYS A 24 12.63 -19.79 0.91
N GLU A 25 12.15 -20.38 2.00
CA GLU A 25 10.73 -20.65 2.20
C GLU A 25 9.94 -19.36 2.40
N ARG A 26 10.47 -18.44 3.21
CA ARG A 26 9.92 -17.09 3.39
C ARG A 26 9.71 -16.43 2.02
N LYS A 27 10.77 -16.35 1.22
CA LYS A 27 10.71 -15.75 -0.12
C LYS A 27 9.62 -16.41 -1.00
N ARG A 28 9.52 -17.74 -0.98
CA ARG A 28 8.48 -18.45 -1.74
C ARG A 28 7.07 -18.04 -1.31
N LEU A 29 6.79 -18.09 -0.01
CA LEU A 29 5.47 -17.76 0.54
C LEU A 29 5.09 -16.31 0.29
N TYR A 30 6.03 -15.38 0.41
CA TYR A 30 5.79 -13.97 0.11
C TYR A 30 5.44 -13.72 -1.36
N ASN A 31 6.11 -14.41 -2.29
CA ASN A 31 5.79 -14.29 -3.71
C ASN A 31 4.42 -14.88 -4.03
N GLU A 32 4.10 -16.07 -3.50
CA GLU A 32 2.76 -16.66 -3.65
C GLU A 32 1.67 -15.72 -3.11
N LEU A 33 1.88 -15.14 -1.92
CA LEU A 33 0.96 -14.15 -1.34
C LEU A 33 0.83 -12.89 -2.21
N ALA A 34 1.93 -12.42 -2.79
CA ALA A 34 1.93 -11.26 -3.67
C ALA A 34 1.14 -11.53 -4.96
N ASP A 35 1.31 -12.71 -5.55
CA ASP A 35 0.60 -13.17 -6.75
C ASP A 35 -0.91 -13.31 -6.47
N TYR A 36 -1.31 -13.87 -5.32
CA TYR A 36 -2.72 -13.99 -4.93
C TYR A 36 -3.40 -12.63 -4.76
N LYS A 37 -2.68 -11.62 -4.27
CA LYS A 37 -3.18 -10.24 -4.16
C LYS A 37 -3.18 -9.49 -5.50
N GLY A 38 -2.68 -10.09 -6.56
CA GLY A 38 -2.53 -9.45 -7.86
C GLY A 38 -1.22 -8.67 -8.01
N ASN A 39 -0.65 -8.78 -9.21
CA ASN A 39 0.60 -8.13 -9.62
C ASN A 39 0.44 -6.62 -9.86
N ILE A 40 -0.78 -6.17 -10.11
CA ILE A 40 -1.14 -4.76 -10.26
C ILE A 40 -2.12 -4.44 -9.14
N ARG A 41 -1.80 -3.39 -8.37
CA ARG A 41 -2.67 -2.89 -7.30
C ARG A 41 -2.88 -1.41 -7.50
N VAL A 42 -4.13 -0.99 -7.44
CA VAL A 42 -4.59 0.38 -7.61
C VAL A 42 -5.20 0.85 -6.31
N TYR A 43 -4.55 1.81 -5.68
CA TYR A 43 -5.04 2.45 -4.48
C TYR A 43 -5.55 3.85 -4.79
N ALA A 44 -6.72 4.20 -4.26
CA ALA A 44 -7.19 5.58 -4.26
C ALA A 44 -6.83 6.24 -2.93
N ARG A 45 -6.30 7.46 -2.96
CA ARG A 45 -6.03 8.25 -1.76
C ARG A 45 -6.68 9.62 -1.85
N VAL A 46 -7.62 9.87 -0.96
CA VAL A 46 -8.29 11.16 -0.84
C VAL A 46 -7.54 11.99 0.19
N ARG A 47 -7.00 13.13 -0.23
CA ARG A 47 -6.34 14.06 0.69
C ARG A 47 -7.36 14.81 1.56
N PRO A 48 -6.98 15.23 2.78
CA PRO A 48 -7.79 16.17 3.54
C PRO A 48 -7.92 17.52 2.83
N GLN A 49 -9.01 18.22 3.12
CA GLN A 49 -9.21 19.59 2.66
C GLN A 49 -8.12 20.51 3.21
N ASN A 50 -7.59 21.36 2.33
CA ASN A 50 -6.56 22.32 2.67
C ASN A 50 -7.16 23.53 3.44
N ALA A 51 -6.30 24.36 4.02
CA ALA A 51 -6.74 25.50 4.81
C ALA A 51 -7.60 26.51 4.02
N ARG A 52 -7.35 26.64 2.71
CA ARG A 52 -8.11 27.55 1.83
C ARG A 52 -9.52 27.03 1.55
N GLU A 53 -9.65 25.74 1.27
CA GLU A 53 -10.92 25.03 1.04
C GLU A 53 -11.80 25.08 2.30
N LYS A 54 -11.20 24.88 3.47
CA LYS A 54 -11.88 25.01 4.76
C LYS A 54 -12.38 26.45 5.00
N LYS A 55 -11.54 27.46 4.73
CA LYS A 55 -11.94 28.88 4.85
C LYS A 55 -13.08 29.26 3.89
N LEU A 56 -13.13 28.63 2.71
CA LEU A 56 -14.15 28.87 1.70
C LEU A 56 -15.41 28.00 1.89
N ASN A 57 -15.50 27.20 2.95
CA ASN A 57 -16.57 26.22 3.15
C ASN A 57 -16.85 25.38 1.90
N SER A 58 -15.78 24.95 1.22
CA SER A 58 -15.91 24.17 0.00
C SER A 58 -16.57 22.82 0.31
N PRO A 59 -17.56 22.37 -0.47
CA PRO A 59 -18.26 21.13 -0.21
C PRO A 59 -17.35 19.92 -0.42
N THR A 60 -17.50 18.90 0.42
CA THR A 60 -16.85 17.60 0.23
C THR A 60 -17.60 16.81 -0.83
N CYS A 61 -16.89 16.43 -1.90
CA CYS A 61 -17.45 15.67 -3.02
C CYS A 61 -17.24 14.15 -2.91
N THR A 62 -16.61 13.66 -1.84
CA THR A 62 -16.25 12.24 -1.68
C THR A 62 -17.03 11.58 -0.55
N SER A 63 -17.51 10.36 -0.77
CA SER A 63 -18.06 9.48 0.25
C SER A 63 -17.56 8.04 0.08
N PHE A 64 -17.57 7.27 1.16
CA PHE A 64 -16.93 5.96 1.25
C PHE A 64 -17.94 4.94 1.77
N PRO A 65 -18.77 4.34 0.90
CA PRO A 65 -19.76 3.33 1.29
C PRO A 65 -19.09 2.09 1.90
N GLU A 66 -17.97 1.67 1.32
CA GLU A 66 -17.20 0.48 1.70
C GLU A 66 -15.70 0.83 1.85
N GLU A 67 -14.84 -0.14 2.13
CA GLU A 67 -13.39 0.09 2.29
C GLU A 67 -12.64 0.25 0.95
N ASP A 68 -13.16 -0.37 -0.10
CA ASP A 68 -12.64 -0.41 -1.48
C ASP A 68 -13.39 0.53 -2.43
N THR A 69 -14.48 1.12 -1.97
CA THR A 69 -15.41 1.87 -2.82
C THR A 69 -15.35 3.37 -2.54
N LEU A 70 -15.10 4.14 -3.61
CA LEU A 70 -15.13 5.60 -3.62
C LEU A 70 -16.33 6.11 -4.42
N LEU A 71 -17.22 6.85 -3.76
CA LEU A 71 -18.33 7.54 -4.41
C LEU A 71 -18.04 9.04 -4.51
N LEU A 72 -18.06 9.56 -5.74
CA LEU A 72 -17.92 10.98 -6.05
C LEU A 72 -19.28 11.62 -6.34
N ARG A 73 -19.61 12.69 -5.62
CA ARG A 73 -20.77 13.55 -5.83
C ARG A 73 -20.33 14.88 -6.43
N TYR A 74 -20.85 15.23 -7.60
CA TYR A 74 -20.52 16.47 -8.29
C TYR A 74 -21.78 17.13 -8.90
N PRO A 75 -21.81 18.46 -9.03
CA PRO A 75 -22.96 19.14 -9.65
C PRO A 75 -23.07 18.76 -11.13
N ASP A 76 -24.30 18.62 -11.63
CA ASP A 76 -24.53 18.44 -13.06
C ASP A 76 -24.17 19.73 -13.83
N ARG A 77 -24.05 19.64 -15.17
CA ARG A 77 -23.67 20.78 -16.03
C ARG A 77 -24.58 22.00 -15.86
N ALA A 78 -25.85 21.78 -15.50
CA ALA A 78 -26.82 22.84 -15.24
C ALA A 78 -26.81 23.35 -13.78
N GLY A 79 -26.07 22.72 -12.87
CA GLY A 79 -26.00 23.10 -11.45
C GLY A 79 -27.28 22.83 -10.65
N THR A 80 -28.29 22.20 -11.27
CA THR A 80 -29.62 21.99 -10.68
C THR A 80 -29.76 20.68 -9.90
N SER A 81 -28.87 19.72 -10.14
CA SER A 81 -28.86 18.41 -9.48
C SER A 81 -27.43 17.93 -9.23
N HIS A 82 -27.31 16.89 -8.40
CA HIS A 82 -26.03 16.20 -8.18
C HIS A 82 -26.02 14.88 -8.95
N ARG A 83 -24.87 14.59 -9.57
CA ARG A 83 -24.57 13.30 -10.16
C ARG A 83 -23.61 12.55 -9.25
N GLU A 84 -23.79 11.24 -9.21
CA GLU A 84 -22.96 10.34 -8.43
C GLU A 84 -22.20 9.41 -9.37
N LYS A 85 -20.94 9.15 -9.04
CA LYS A 85 -20.13 8.16 -9.74
C LYS A 85 -19.34 7.33 -8.74
N THR A 86 -19.53 6.02 -8.82
CA THR A 86 -18.86 5.04 -7.96
C THR A 86 -17.65 4.45 -8.66
N PHE A 87 -16.58 4.22 -7.91
CA PHE A 87 -15.35 3.59 -8.35
C PHE A 87 -14.90 2.58 -7.31
N GLU A 88 -14.42 1.44 -7.77
CA GLU A 88 -13.87 0.37 -6.94
C GLU A 88 -12.35 0.31 -7.15
N PHE A 89 -11.62 0.08 -6.06
CA PHE A 89 -10.15 0.03 -6.00
C PHE A 89 -9.71 -1.11 -5.09
N ASP A 90 -8.43 -1.49 -5.10
CA ASP A 90 -7.93 -2.49 -4.13
C ASP A 90 -8.03 -1.97 -2.68
N LYS A 91 -7.95 -0.65 -2.50
CA LYS A 91 -8.19 0.04 -1.22
C LYS A 91 -8.40 1.53 -1.44
N VAL A 92 -9.26 2.14 -0.63
CA VAL A 92 -9.46 3.59 -0.59
C VAL A 92 -8.97 4.19 0.73
N TYR A 93 -7.89 4.97 0.67
CA TYR A 93 -7.41 5.76 1.80
C TYR A 93 -8.24 7.03 1.94
N ARG A 94 -8.91 7.15 3.09
CA ARG A 94 -9.74 8.29 3.48
C ARG A 94 -8.87 9.50 3.90
N PRO A 95 -9.43 10.71 3.99
CA PRO A 95 -8.70 11.91 4.41
C PRO A 95 -7.93 11.78 5.73
N GLU A 96 -8.39 10.91 6.63
CA GLU A 96 -7.81 10.65 7.94
C GLU A 96 -6.62 9.67 7.88
N SER A 97 -6.42 9.00 6.74
CA SER A 97 -5.37 7.99 6.56
C SER A 97 -3.98 8.63 6.56
N THR A 98 -3.12 8.10 7.42
CA THR A 98 -1.75 8.61 7.60
C THR A 98 -0.78 8.03 6.58
N GLN A 99 0.40 8.64 6.44
CA GLN A 99 1.50 8.07 5.65
C GLN A 99 1.90 6.68 6.15
N ALA A 100 1.84 6.44 7.46
CA ALA A 100 2.15 5.14 8.03
C ALA A 100 1.15 4.06 7.60
N ASN A 101 -0.13 4.41 7.48
CA ASN A 101 -1.14 3.47 6.98
C ASN A 101 -0.88 3.10 5.52
N VAL A 102 -0.60 4.09 4.66
CA VAL A 102 -0.26 3.84 3.25
C VAL A 102 1.02 3.01 3.15
N PHE A 103 2.04 3.35 3.94
CA PHE A 103 3.31 2.62 3.92
C PHE A 103 3.15 1.17 4.36
N ALA A 104 2.38 0.89 5.41
CA ALA A 104 2.17 -0.46 5.92
C ALA A 104 1.67 -1.42 4.82
N ASP A 105 0.73 -0.96 3.99
CA ASP A 105 0.17 -1.76 2.89
C ASP A 105 1.13 -1.89 1.69
N THR A 106 1.97 -0.89 1.45
CA THR A 106 2.99 -0.92 0.37
C THR A 106 4.30 -1.58 0.78
N SER A 107 4.59 -1.73 2.07
CA SER A 107 5.86 -2.27 2.57
C SER A 107 6.19 -3.69 2.07
N PRO A 108 5.23 -4.63 1.91
CA PRO A 108 5.53 -5.96 1.37
C PRO A 108 6.05 -5.90 -0.06
N VAL A 109 5.70 -4.87 -0.83
CA VAL A 109 6.21 -4.66 -2.18
C VAL A 109 7.70 -4.28 -2.16
N ILE A 110 8.18 -3.64 -1.10
CA ILE A 110 9.61 -3.33 -0.94
C ILE A 110 10.41 -4.61 -0.64
N GLU A 111 9.83 -5.53 0.12
CA GLU A 111 10.46 -6.82 0.42
C GLU A 111 10.68 -7.65 -0.87
N THR A 112 9.76 -7.60 -1.82
CA THR A 112 9.94 -8.29 -3.11
C THR A 112 11.08 -7.69 -3.95
N VAL A 113 11.32 -6.37 -3.86
CA VAL A 113 12.50 -5.74 -4.48
C VAL A 113 13.79 -6.30 -3.89
N LEU A 114 13.86 -6.44 -2.55
CA LEU A 114 15.03 -7.03 -1.88
C LEU A 114 15.24 -8.50 -2.28
N ASP A 115 14.15 -9.20 -2.59
CA ASP A 115 14.19 -10.56 -3.10
C ASP A 115 14.54 -10.65 -4.60
N GLY A 116 14.75 -9.52 -5.28
CA GLY A 116 15.24 -9.45 -6.67
C GLY A 116 14.15 -9.31 -7.73
N TYR A 117 12.95 -8.88 -7.35
CA TYR A 117 11.86 -8.57 -8.28
C TYR A 117 11.86 -7.10 -8.70
N ASN A 118 11.45 -6.85 -9.94
CA ASN A 118 11.24 -5.50 -10.42
C ASN A 118 9.86 -5.00 -9.99
N VAL A 119 9.84 -3.86 -9.31
CA VAL A 119 8.63 -3.19 -8.86
C VAL A 119 8.57 -1.81 -9.47
N CYS A 120 7.36 -1.36 -9.80
CA CYS A 120 7.10 0.04 -10.12
C CYS A 120 5.97 0.59 -9.25
N CYS A 121 6.16 1.80 -8.72
CA CYS A 121 5.15 2.54 -7.98
C CYS A 121 4.88 3.87 -8.68
N PHE A 122 3.61 4.12 -9.01
CA PHE A 122 3.17 5.37 -9.63
C PHE A 122 2.22 6.11 -8.71
N ALA A 123 2.47 7.41 -8.54
CA ALA A 123 1.49 8.32 -7.98
C ALA A 123 0.84 9.09 -9.14
N TYR A 124 -0.48 8.96 -9.31
CA TYR A 124 -1.23 9.62 -10.37
C TYR A 124 -2.28 10.59 -9.79
N GLY A 125 -2.47 11.72 -10.48
CA GLY A 125 -3.45 12.73 -10.09
C GLY A 125 -3.09 14.12 -10.60
N GLN A 126 -4.03 15.06 -10.49
CA GLN A 126 -3.80 16.46 -10.86
C GLN A 126 -2.78 17.17 -9.95
N THR A 127 -2.32 18.35 -10.33
CA THR A 127 -1.49 19.19 -9.45
C THR A 127 -2.25 19.52 -8.16
N GLY A 128 -1.58 19.37 -7.01
CA GLY A 128 -2.18 19.60 -5.68
C GLY A 128 -3.04 18.44 -5.15
N SER A 129 -3.04 17.27 -5.80
CA SER A 129 -3.78 16.08 -5.33
C SER A 129 -3.09 15.31 -4.19
N GLY A 130 -1.80 15.56 -3.94
CA GLY A 130 -1.01 14.81 -2.96
C GLY A 130 -0.35 13.54 -3.52
N LYS A 131 0.00 13.55 -4.83
CA LYS A 131 1.15 12.77 -5.32
C LYS A 131 2.39 13.22 -4.57
#